data_AF-A0A8C6WR21-F1
#
_entry.id   AF-A0A8C6WR21-F1
#
_cell.length_a   1.000
_cell.length_b   1.000
_cell.length_c   1.000
_cell.angle_alpha   90.00
_cell.angle_beta   90.00
_cell.angle_gamma   90.00
#
_symmetry.space_group_name_H-M   'P 1'
#
loop_
_entity.id
_entity.type
_entity.pdbx_description
1 polymer ?
#
loop_
_entity_poly.entity_id
_entity_poly.type
_entity_poly.pdbx_seq_one_letter_code
_entity_poly.pdbx_strand_id
1 'polypeptide(L)'
;MSAPKPQKEKTTNGKKLWMTILAVVVLLAILATAAYFIKVLIDTKYYFCKRSVKFIPIDQACDGKEDCAGGEDELTCVSEFTVNGTFPVRLLSVESVLQVHSPSTGWKSVCSEGWTAEHTQTACKQLGYTYGSVVALSCSGKLWSDFFKRAHCWGTDAEIEDWPWQVSLLQGGQHVCGGALVAPRWVVTAAHCFAGDKKLVTRWKVASGQSYLSLSGSYVDKIIINGQYDPAGNDYDIAMMRLYSPISVGDTRRPACLPPADFGLSDGATMTVTGWGYLEEDGKVSTKLQQGSIPLIDRAKCSKPAVYGNAITGRMMCAGFLEGGVDACQGDSGGPLVYFTSKNYLVGVVSWGVGCARRGKPGVYCNVEEMMSWINTVIEKTY
;
A
#
# COMPACT_ATOMS: atom_id res chain seq x y z
N MET A 1 -20.83 -15.46 88.86
CA MET A 1 -21.12 -15.87 87.47
C MET A 1 -21.52 -14.62 86.70
N SER A 2 -20.80 -14.33 85.61
CA SER A 2 -20.72 -13.02 84.97
C SER A 2 -22.03 -12.50 84.37
N ALA A 3 -22.28 -11.20 84.55
CA ALA A 3 -23.37 -10.44 83.94
C ALA A 3 -23.11 -10.17 82.43
N PRO A 4 -24.12 -10.18 81.55
CA PRO A 4 -23.97 -9.77 80.16
C PRO A 4 -24.12 -8.24 79.98
N LYS A 5 -23.30 -7.68 79.08
CA LYS A 5 -23.30 -6.28 78.63
C LYS A 5 -24.46 -5.94 77.68
N PRO A 6 -24.87 -4.66 77.56
CA PRO A 6 -25.95 -4.22 76.68
C PRO A 6 -25.50 -4.08 75.21
N GLN A 7 -26.35 -4.51 74.27
CA GLN A 7 -26.16 -4.26 72.83
C GLN A 7 -26.70 -2.88 72.44
N LYS A 8 -25.86 -2.12 71.73
CA LYS A 8 -26.17 -0.81 71.12
C LYS A 8 -27.06 -0.97 69.89
N GLU A 9 -28.19 -0.27 69.89
CA GLU A 9 -29.03 -0.03 68.72
C GLU A 9 -28.32 0.97 67.78
N LYS A 10 -28.11 0.60 66.51
CA LYS A 10 -27.52 1.48 65.47
C LYS A 10 -28.39 1.52 64.20
N THR A 11 -29.13 2.61 64.08
CA THR A 11 -29.37 3.43 62.88
C THR A 11 -29.85 2.76 61.58
N THR A 12 -31.17 2.71 61.40
CA THR A 12 -31.89 2.25 60.20
C THR A 12 -32.08 3.34 59.11
N ASN A 13 -31.78 4.62 59.40
CA ASN A 13 -32.09 5.74 58.49
C ASN A 13 -31.08 5.97 57.35
N GLY A 14 -29.80 5.66 57.53
CA GLY A 14 -28.78 5.91 56.50
C GLY A 14 -28.93 5.02 55.25
N LYS A 15 -29.42 3.79 55.43
CA LYS A 15 -29.63 2.85 54.31
C LYS A 15 -30.79 3.27 53.40
N LYS A 16 -31.86 3.85 53.95
CA LYS A 16 -33.01 4.35 53.17
C LYS A 16 -32.63 5.59 52.34
N LEU A 17 -31.82 6.48 52.90
CA LEU A 17 -31.33 7.67 52.17
C LEU A 17 -30.37 7.27 51.04
N TRP A 18 -29.49 6.31 51.28
CA TRP A 18 -28.56 5.84 50.25
C TRP A 18 -29.28 5.12 49.09
N MET A 19 -30.30 4.31 49.37
CA MET A 19 -31.11 3.65 48.35
C MET A 19 -31.90 4.63 47.48
N THR A 20 -32.41 5.72 48.05
CA THR A 20 -33.14 6.75 47.29
C THR A 20 -32.20 7.56 46.40
N ILE A 21 -31.01 7.92 46.87
CA ILE A 21 -29.99 8.58 46.05
C ILE A 21 -29.55 7.67 44.89
N LEU A 22 -29.31 6.38 45.15
CA LEU A 22 -28.92 5.43 44.11
C LEU A 22 -30.00 5.31 43.02
N ALA A 23 -31.28 5.25 43.42
CA ALA A 23 -32.41 5.19 42.48
C ALA A 23 -32.48 6.44 41.59
N VAL A 24 -32.28 7.64 42.15
CA VAL A 24 -32.27 8.89 41.37
C VAL A 24 -31.10 8.94 40.38
N VAL A 25 -29.90 8.51 40.80
CA VAL A 25 -28.72 8.47 39.91
C VAL A 25 -28.93 7.49 38.75
N VAL A 26 -29.49 6.32 39.03
CA VAL A 26 -29.82 5.35 37.97
C VAL A 26 -30.86 5.92 37.00
N LEU A 27 -31.88 6.62 37.51
CA LEU A 27 -32.90 7.23 36.66
C LEU A 27 -32.31 8.32 35.74
N LEU A 28 -31.42 9.16 36.28
CA LEU A 28 -30.72 10.20 35.50
C LEU A 28 -29.79 9.59 34.44
N ALA A 29 -29.09 8.49 34.76
CA ALA A 29 -28.26 7.77 33.80
C ALA A 29 -29.08 7.17 32.64
N ILE A 30 -30.27 6.63 32.94
CA ILE A 30 -31.19 6.12 31.91
C ILE A 30 -31.70 7.26 31.02
N LEU A 31 -32.07 8.40 31.59
CA LEU A 31 -32.49 9.57 30.80
C LEU A 31 -31.36 10.13 29.92
N ALA A 32 -30.14 10.18 30.43
CA ALA A 32 -28.98 10.64 29.67
C ALA A 32 -28.64 9.71 28.49
N THR A 33 -28.69 8.39 28.71
CA THR A 33 -28.47 7.40 27.65
C THR A 33 -29.58 7.44 26.61
N ALA A 34 -30.85 7.54 27.01
CA ALA A 34 -31.96 7.73 26.07
C ALA A 34 -31.80 9.01 25.24
N ALA A 35 -31.44 10.14 25.86
CA ALA A 35 -31.19 11.40 25.16
C ALA A 35 -30.02 11.30 24.16
N TYR A 36 -28.96 10.57 24.52
CA TYR A 36 -27.84 10.29 23.61
C TYR A 36 -28.29 9.49 22.39
N PHE A 37 -29.05 8.41 22.58
CA PHE A 37 -29.55 7.62 21.45
C PHE A 37 -30.53 8.39 20.57
N ILE A 38 -31.39 9.23 21.15
CA ILE A 38 -32.27 10.12 20.40
C ILE A 38 -31.45 11.11 19.55
N LYS A 39 -30.40 11.70 20.13
CA LYS A 39 -29.49 12.59 19.38
C LYS A 39 -28.82 11.86 18.21
N VAL A 40 -28.26 10.67 18.44
CA VAL A 40 -27.64 9.87 17.37
C VAL A 40 -28.64 9.52 16.27
N LEU A 41 -29.89 9.20 16.64
CA LEU A 41 -30.93 8.88 15.67
C LEU A 41 -31.38 10.10 14.85
N ILE A 42 -31.43 11.28 15.47
CA ILE A 42 -31.72 12.54 14.77
C ILE A 42 -30.59 12.89 13.81
N ASP A 43 -29.34 12.87 14.28
CA ASP A 43 -28.15 13.24 13.49
C ASP A 43 -27.88 12.29 12.31
N THR A 44 -28.39 11.05 12.37
CA THR A 44 -28.24 10.05 11.28
C THR A 44 -29.36 10.10 10.24
N LYS A 45 -30.51 10.68 10.55
CA LYS A 45 -31.70 10.66 9.67
C LYS A 45 -32.16 12.04 9.20
N TYR A 46 -31.80 13.08 9.93
CA TYR A 46 -32.29 14.43 9.69
C TYR A 46 -31.15 15.43 9.62
N TYR A 47 -31.31 16.41 8.73
CA TYR A 47 -30.46 17.60 8.65
C TYR A 47 -31.18 18.75 9.37
N PHE A 48 -30.46 19.45 10.26
CA PHE A 48 -31.01 20.55 11.02
C PHE A 48 -30.64 21.90 10.39
N CYS A 49 -31.66 22.58 9.91
CA CYS A 49 -31.60 23.89 9.30
C CYS A 49 -31.57 24.96 10.40
N LYS A 50 -30.38 25.56 10.59
CA LYS A 50 -30.08 26.40 11.76
C LYS A 50 -30.85 27.72 11.75
N ARG A 51 -31.06 28.32 10.56
CA ARG A 51 -31.82 29.58 10.44
C ARG A 51 -33.32 29.35 10.51
N SER A 52 -33.77 28.25 9.91
CA SER A 52 -35.19 27.90 9.79
C SER A 52 -35.74 27.18 11.04
N VAL A 53 -34.85 26.67 11.90
CA VAL A 53 -35.15 25.80 13.05
C VAL A 53 -36.05 24.62 12.60
N LYS A 54 -35.71 24.03 11.46
CA LYS A 54 -36.48 22.95 10.81
C LYS A 54 -35.60 21.73 10.65
N PHE A 55 -36.18 20.55 10.86
CA PHE A 55 -35.57 19.29 10.48
C PHE A 55 -36.07 18.89 9.11
N ILE A 56 -35.16 18.63 8.18
CA ILE A 56 -35.46 17.99 6.90
C ILE A 56 -34.85 16.58 6.91
N PRO A 57 -35.47 15.61 6.22
CA PRO A 57 -34.82 14.33 5.93
C PRO A 57 -33.44 14.54 5.29
N ILE A 58 -32.44 13.74 5.67
CA ILE A 58 -31.05 13.93 5.21
C ILE A 58 -30.86 13.71 3.69
N ASP A 59 -31.81 13.05 3.04
CA ASP A 59 -31.92 12.86 1.58
C ASP A 59 -32.38 14.11 0.83
N GLN A 60 -32.94 15.09 1.54
CA GLN A 60 -33.34 16.40 1.00
C GLN A 60 -32.24 17.47 1.16
N ALA A 61 -31.11 17.14 1.78
CA ALA A 61 -29.97 18.06 1.86
C ALA A 61 -29.00 17.84 0.70
N CYS A 62 -28.54 18.93 0.05
CA CYS A 62 -27.71 18.90 -1.16
C CYS A 62 -28.42 18.28 -2.39
N ASP A 63 -29.74 18.42 -2.50
CA ASP A 63 -30.53 17.87 -3.61
C ASP A 63 -30.78 18.87 -4.75
N GLY A 64 -30.29 20.11 -4.59
CA GLY A 64 -30.45 21.21 -5.53
C GLY A 64 -31.79 21.96 -5.43
N LYS A 65 -32.63 21.66 -4.42
CA LYS A 65 -33.83 22.43 -4.08
C LYS A 65 -33.62 23.19 -2.77
N GLU A 66 -34.29 24.32 -2.63
CA GLU A 66 -34.26 25.10 -1.39
C GLU A 66 -35.32 24.56 -0.41
N ASP A 67 -35.01 23.46 0.30
CA ASP A 67 -35.91 22.88 1.30
C ASP A 67 -35.83 23.62 2.66
N CYS A 68 -34.76 24.42 2.84
CA CYS A 68 -34.56 25.32 3.97
C CYS A 68 -34.46 26.79 3.56
N ALA A 69 -34.76 27.68 4.52
CA ALA A 69 -34.87 29.11 4.24
C ALA A 69 -33.52 29.71 3.81
N GLY A 70 -33.48 30.21 2.58
CA GLY A 70 -32.28 30.78 1.98
C GLY A 70 -31.27 29.73 1.50
N GLY A 71 -31.72 28.50 1.19
CA GLY A 71 -30.88 27.45 0.60
C GLY A 71 -29.72 27.01 1.51
N GLU A 72 -29.89 27.11 2.84
CA GLU A 72 -28.83 26.76 3.79
C GLU A 72 -28.39 25.29 3.72
N ASP A 73 -29.32 24.43 3.32
CA ASP A 73 -29.14 23.04 2.95
C ASP A 73 -28.22 22.85 1.73
N GLU A 74 -28.13 23.86 0.85
CA GLU A 74 -27.36 23.80 -0.41
C GLU A 74 -26.04 24.60 -0.35
N LEU A 75 -25.89 25.55 0.58
CA LEU A 75 -24.76 26.48 0.65
C LEU A 75 -23.40 25.86 1.02
N THR A 76 -23.40 24.70 1.69
CA THR A 76 -22.16 24.02 2.12
C THR A 76 -21.85 22.80 1.23
N CYS A 77 -22.62 22.62 0.16
CA CYS A 77 -22.43 21.54 -0.80
C CYS A 77 -21.44 21.99 -1.89
N VAL A 78 -20.56 21.09 -2.32
CA VAL A 78 -19.62 21.38 -3.42
C VAL A 78 -20.39 21.28 -4.73
N SER A 79 -20.95 22.41 -5.20
CA SER A 79 -21.95 22.43 -6.28
C SER A 79 -21.41 22.74 -7.69
N GLU A 80 -20.11 22.98 -7.87
CA GLU A 80 -19.57 23.29 -9.20
C GLU A 80 -18.57 22.25 -9.72
N PHE A 81 -19.09 21.11 -10.18
CA PHE A 81 -18.45 20.34 -11.25
C PHE A 81 -19.52 19.82 -12.22
N THR A 82 -19.78 20.58 -13.27
CA THR A 82 -20.61 20.12 -14.40
C THR A 82 -19.82 19.11 -15.24
N VAL A 83 -20.04 17.82 -14.98
CA VAL A 83 -19.77 16.75 -15.94
C VAL A 83 -21.04 15.91 -16.04
N ASN A 84 -21.44 15.54 -17.27
CA ASN A 84 -22.69 14.87 -17.65
C ASN A 84 -22.91 13.48 -17.00
N GLY A 85 -23.10 13.43 -15.69
CA GLY A 85 -23.42 12.24 -14.91
C GLY A 85 -23.48 12.59 -13.43
N THR A 86 -24.69 12.89 -12.95
CA THR A 86 -24.96 13.37 -11.60
C THR A 86 -24.98 12.23 -10.59
N PHE A 87 -23.93 12.15 -9.79
CA PHE A 87 -23.96 11.51 -8.47
C PHE A 87 -23.55 12.58 -7.44
N PRO A 88 -24.36 12.94 -6.45
CA PRO A 88 -23.94 13.93 -5.46
C PRO A 88 -22.79 13.38 -4.59
N VAL A 89 -21.84 14.25 -4.21
CA VAL A 89 -20.69 13.95 -3.34
C VAL A 89 -20.72 14.89 -2.16
N ARG A 90 -20.36 14.40 -0.98
CA ARG A 90 -20.19 15.24 0.21
C ARG A 90 -19.00 14.80 1.04
N LEU A 91 -18.45 15.73 1.80
CA LEU A 91 -17.46 15.46 2.85
C LEU A 91 -18.18 15.43 4.20
N LEU A 92 -18.06 14.34 4.95
CA LEU A 92 -18.58 14.27 6.31
C LEU A 92 -17.72 15.16 7.22
N SER A 93 -18.28 16.28 7.71
CA SER A 93 -17.52 17.37 8.36
C SER A 93 -16.74 16.97 9.61
N VAL A 94 -17.08 15.86 10.26
CA VAL A 94 -16.45 15.43 11.52
C VAL A 94 -15.14 14.67 11.28
N GLU A 95 -14.97 14.06 10.10
CA GLU A 95 -13.81 13.20 9.78
C GLU A 95 -13.21 13.47 8.38
N SER A 96 -13.75 14.43 7.62
CA SER A 96 -13.39 14.70 6.23
C SER A 96 -13.47 13.48 5.31
N VAL A 97 -14.35 12.52 5.63
CA VAL A 97 -14.52 11.29 4.86
C VAL A 97 -15.40 11.57 3.64
N LEU A 98 -14.87 11.26 2.45
CA LEU A 98 -15.55 11.40 1.17
C LEU A 98 -16.68 10.37 1.06
N GLN A 99 -17.90 10.84 0.74
CA GLN A 99 -19.05 10.00 0.45
C GLN A 99 -19.53 10.21 -0.98
N VAL A 100 -19.86 9.11 -1.66
CA VAL A 100 -20.40 9.09 -3.02
C VAL A 100 -21.79 8.47 -2.97
N HIS A 101 -22.75 9.13 -3.60
CA HIS A 101 -24.12 8.63 -3.69
C HIS A 101 -24.33 7.77 -4.94
N SER A 102 -24.84 6.55 -4.77
CA SER A 102 -25.27 5.69 -5.88
C SER A 102 -26.79 5.47 -5.83
N PRO A 103 -27.53 5.54 -6.96
CA PRO A 103 -28.98 5.34 -7.03
C PRO A 103 -29.45 3.97 -6.55
N SER A 104 -28.58 2.96 -6.63
CA SER A 104 -28.89 1.57 -6.24
C SER A 104 -28.58 1.26 -4.78
N THR A 105 -27.61 1.96 -4.18
CA THR A 105 -27.03 1.60 -2.87
C THR A 105 -26.98 2.75 -1.86
N GLY A 106 -27.40 3.95 -2.24
CA GLY A 106 -27.39 5.16 -1.41
C GLY A 106 -26.00 5.76 -1.21
N TRP A 107 -25.83 6.56 -0.15
CA TRP A 107 -24.55 7.15 0.22
C TRP A 107 -23.57 6.11 0.75
N LYS A 108 -22.37 6.05 0.17
CA LYS A 108 -21.28 5.18 0.61
C LYS A 108 -20.03 6.00 0.90
N SER A 109 -19.40 5.75 2.04
CA SER A 109 -18.07 6.30 2.36
C SER A 109 -16.99 5.51 1.61
N VAL A 110 -15.90 6.18 1.22
CA VAL A 110 -14.70 5.50 0.70
C VAL A 110 -14.28 4.40 1.67
N CYS A 111 -14.01 3.20 1.14
CA CYS A 111 -13.69 1.97 1.91
C CYS A 111 -14.81 1.39 2.79
N SER A 112 -16.08 1.77 2.59
CA SER A 112 -17.21 1.12 3.28
C SER A 112 -17.47 -0.31 2.81
N GLU A 113 -18.12 -1.13 3.66
CA GLU A 113 -18.57 -2.46 3.26
C GLU A 113 -19.52 -2.37 2.05
N GLY A 114 -19.17 -3.11 0.99
CA GLY A 114 -19.87 -3.10 -0.30
C GLY A 114 -19.38 -2.03 -1.29
N TRP A 115 -18.24 -1.37 -1.03
CA TRP A 115 -17.60 -0.47 -2.00
C TRP A 115 -17.12 -1.23 -3.25
N THR A 116 -17.63 -0.85 -4.42
CA THR A 116 -17.30 -1.50 -5.70
C THR A 116 -16.40 -0.61 -6.58
N ALA A 117 -15.82 -1.20 -7.63
CA ALA A 117 -15.01 -0.47 -8.61
C ALA A 117 -15.78 0.70 -9.29
N GLU A 118 -17.10 0.58 -9.43
CA GLU A 118 -17.96 1.63 -9.98
C GLU A 118 -18.01 2.86 -9.05
N HIS A 119 -18.10 2.63 -7.72
CA HIS A 119 -18.05 3.71 -6.73
C HIS A 119 -16.70 4.44 -6.77
N THR A 120 -15.60 3.71 -6.91
CA THR A 120 -14.26 4.31 -7.10
C THR A 120 -14.19 5.15 -8.38
N GLN A 121 -14.73 4.64 -9.48
CA GLN A 121 -14.68 5.34 -10.76
C GLN A 121 -15.48 6.64 -10.75
N THR A 122 -16.63 6.63 -10.09
CA THR A 122 -17.46 7.82 -9.87
C THR A 122 -16.74 8.82 -8.96
N ALA A 123 -16.19 8.37 -7.83
CA ALA A 123 -15.41 9.22 -6.92
C ALA A 123 -14.28 9.96 -7.65
N CYS A 124 -13.49 9.22 -8.45
CA CYS A 124 -12.37 9.79 -9.18
C CYS A 124 -12.81 10.75 -10.28
N LYS A 125 -13.84 10.41 -11.09
CA LYS A 125 -14.38 11.33 -12.10
C LYS A 125 -14.78 12.68 -11.51
N GLN A 126 -15.30 12.67 -10.29
CA GLN A 126 -15.80 13.86 -9.61
C GLN A 126 -14.73 14.65 -8.89
N LEU A 127 -13.61 14.01 -8.53
CA LEU A 127 -12.38 14.69 -8.13
C LEU A 127 -11.59 15.29 -9.32
N GLY A 128 -12.14 15.24 -10.54
CA GLY A 128 -11.52 15.82 -11.74
C GLY A 128 -10.59 14.87 -12.51
N TYR A 129 -10.53 13.59 -12.13
CA TYR A 129 -9.72 12.60 -12.83
C TYR A 129 -10.45 12.06 -14.08
N THR A 130 -9.88 12.26 -15.27
CA THR A 130 -10.46 11.79 -16.54
C THR A 130 -10.31 10.28 -16.75
N TYR A 131 -11.20 9.70 -17.57
CA TYR A 131 -11.27 8.27 -17.88
C TYR A 131 -9.88 7.74 -18.32
N GLY A 132 -9.28 6.87 -17.50
CA GLY A 132 -7.88 6.43 -17.63
C GLY A 132 -7.01 6.72 -16.39
N SER A 133 -7.46 7.60 -15.50
CA SER A 133 -6.80 7.94 -14.23
C SER A 133 -7.28 7.08 -13.05
N VAL A 134 -8.38 6.33 -13.24
CA VAL A 134 -8.84 5.34 -12.26
C VAL A 134 -8.14 4.02 -12.54
N VAL A 135 -6.90 3.92 -12.08
CA VAL A 135 -6.32 2.59 -11.85
C VAL A 135 -7.12 2.04 -10.68
N ALA A 136 -8.12 1.18 -10.95
CA ALA A 136 -8.46 0.20 -9.93
C ALA A 136 -7.15 -0.52 -9.64
N LEU A 137 -6.50 -0.19 -8.52
CA LEU A 137 -5.34 -0.90 -7.98
C LEU A 137 -5.83 -2.28 -7.52
N SER A 138 -6.34 -3.09 -8.45
CA SER A 138 -6.27 -4.53 -8.34
C SER A 138 -4.82 -4.89 -8.61
N CYS A 139 -3.98 -4.56 -7.63
CA CYS A 139 -2.66 -5.15 -7.54
C CYS A 139 -2.82 -6.63 -7.16
N SER A 140 -1.81 -7.42 -7.49
CA SER A 140 -1.88 -8.88 -7.41
C SER A 140 -2.37 -9.38 -6.04
N GLY A 141 -3.60 -9.90 -6.01
CA GLY A 141 -4.21 -10.55 -4.85
C GLY A 141 -4.72 -11.93 -5.25
N LYS A 142 -3.94 -12.97 -4.93
CA LYS A 142 -4.40 -14.37 -4.91
C LYS A 142 -4.12 -14.93 -3.52
N LEU A 143 -5.07 -15.71 -3.00
CA LEU A 143 -4.90 -16.49 -1.77
C LEU A 143 -3.88 -17.60 -2.01
N TRP A 144 -2.83 -17.56 -1.20
CA TRP A 144 -1.63 -18.38 -1.20
C TRP A 144 -1.85 -19.58 -0.27
N SER A 145 -2.29 -20.73 -0.77
CA SER A 145 -2.45 -21.94 0.07
C SER A 145 -1.50 -23.10 -0.25
N ASP A 146 -0.93 -23.22 -1.45
CA ASP A 146 -0.30 -24.51 -1.86
C ASP A 146 1.21 -24.46 -2.16
N PHE A 147 1.87 -23.30 -2.07
CA PHE A 147 3.23 -23.14 -2.60
C PHE A 147 4.38 -23.28 -1.58
N PHE A 148 4.09 -23.40 -0.28
CA PHE A 148 5.08 -23.29 0.80
C PHE A 148 6.01 -24.50 1.00
N LYS A 149 6.27 -25.31 -0.05
CA LYS A 149 7.13 -26.51 0.08
C LYS A 149 8.36 -26.56 -0.80
N ARG A 150 8.65 -25.59 -1.69
CA ARG A 150 9.64 -25.84 -2.76
C ARG A 150 10.71 -24.80 -3.09
N ALA A 151 10.84 -23.67 -2.38
CA ALA A 151 11.89 -22.70 -2.69
C ALA A 151 12.77 -22.39 -1.48
N HIS A 152 13.49 -23.41 -0.98
CA HIS A 152 14.50 -23.26 0.08
C HIS A 152 15.91 -22.97 -0.47
N CYS A 153 16.07 -22.92 -1.79
CA CYS A 153 17.33 -22.67 -2.48
C CYS A 153 17.15 -21.56 -3.54
N TRP A 154 18.19 -20.74 -3.75
CA TRP A 154 18.30 -19.89 -4.94
C TRP A 154 18.47 -20.80 -6.16
N GLY A 155 17.92 -20.43 -7.32
CA GLY A 155 18.00 -21.24 -8.52
C GLY A 155 16.89 -22.29 -8.67
N THR A 156 15.71 -22.06 -8.08
CA THR A 156 14.51 -22.80 -8.47
C THR A 156 13.81 -22.10 -9.62
N ASP A 157 13.50 -22.86 -10.66
CA ASP A 157 12.71 -22.39 -11.80
C ASP A 157 11.37 -21.82 -11.34
N ALA A 158 11.04 -20.66 -11.88
CA ALA A 158 9.80 -19.96 -11.67
C ALA A 158 9.06 -19.70 -12.98
N GLU A 159 7.73 -19.65 -12.91
CA GLU A 159 6.88 -19.28 -14.03
C GLU A 159 6.36 -17.85 -13.88
N ILE A 160 6.23 -17.12 -14.98
CA ILE A 160 5.87 -15.70 -14.93
C ILE A 160 4.45 -15.46 -14.41
N GLU A 161 3.57 -16.45 -14.50
CA GLU A 161 2.21 -16.43 -13.94
C GLU A 161 2.21 -16.33 -12.41
N ASP A 162 3.26 -16.84 -11.76
CA ASP A 162 3.46 -16.73 -10.30
C ASP A 162 4.03 -15.36 -9.91
N TRP A 163 4.79 -14.75 -10.83
CA TRP A 163 5.49 -13.47 -10.65
C TRP A 163 5.17 -12.45 -11.74
N PRO A 164 3.89 -12.12 -11.98
CA PRO A 164 3.46 -11.40 -13.18
C PRO A 164 3.89 -9.92 -13.21
N TRP A 165 4.46 -9.41 -12.12
CA TRP A 165 5.09 -8.10 -12.05
C TRP A 165 6.55 -8.10 -12.48
N GLN A 166 7.22 -9.26 -12.51
CA GLN A 166 8.62 -9.36 -12.88
C GLN A 166 8.82 -8.90 -14.32
N VAL A 167 9.82 -8.04 -14.52
CA VAL A 167 10.26 -7.61 -15.85
C VAL A 167 11.77 -7.71 -16.01
N SER A 168 12.20 -7.81 -17.26
CA SER A 168 13.59 -7.76 -17.68
C SER A 168 13.84 -6.45 -18.43
N LEU A 169 14.86 -5.71 -17.99
CA LEU A 169 15.30 -4.48 -18.61
C LEU A 169 16.39 -4.82 -19.63
N LEU A 170 16.08 -4.53 -20.89
CA LEU A 170 16.93 -4.82 -22.03
C LEU A 170 17.64 -3.55 -22.48
N GLN A 171 18.96 -3.61 -22.63
CA GLN A 171 19.76 -2.57 -23.27
C GLN A 171 20.40 -3.13 -24.53
N GLY A 172 20.12 -2.54 -25.70
CA GLY A 172 20.67 -3.04 -26.96
C GLY A 172 20.24 -4.48 -27.29
N GLY A 173 19.11 -4.93 -26.74
CA GLY A 173 18.60 -6.30 -26.90
C GLY A 173 19.12 -7.29 -25.87
N GLN A 174 20.02 -6.93 -24.96
CA GLN A 174 20.53 -7.83 -23.91
C GLN A 174 19.95 -7.48 -22.54
N HIS A 175 19.67 -8.50 -21.73
CA HIS A 175 19.28 -8.33 -20.34
C HIS A 175 20.41 -7.69 -19.52
N VAL A 176 20.08 -6.63 -18.78
CA VAL A 176 21.04 -5.91 -17.92
C VAL A 176 20.57 -5.89 -16.47
N CYS A 177 19.29 -5.66 -16.25
CA CYS A 177 18.70 -5.51 -14.91
C CYS A 177 17.28 -6.11 -14.86
N GLY A 178 16.81 -6.40 -13.66
CA GLY A 178 15.41 -6.67 -13.36
C GLY A 178 14.59 -5.41 -13.11
N GLY A 179 13.29 -5.62 -12.92
CA GLY A 179 12.35 -4.58 -12.53
C GLY A 179 11.02 -5.19 -12.07
N ALA A 180 10.15 -4.33 -11.54
CA ALA A 180 8.83 -4.70 -11.07
C ALA A 180 7.76 -3.76 -11.66
N LEU A 181 6.72 -4.31 -12.28
CA LEU A 181 5.53 -3.54 -12.65
C LEU A 181 4.79 -3.11 -11.38
N VAL A 182 4.55 -1.81 -11.24
CA VAL A 182 3.76 -1.23 -10.13
C VAL A 182 2.48 -0.55 -10.63
N ALA A 183 2.40 -0.29 -11.95
CA ALA A 183 1.19 0.07 -12.64
C ALA A 183 1.28 -0.35 -14.12
N PRO A 184 0.20 -0.28 -14.92
CA PRO A 184 0.23 -0.70 -16.33
C PRO A 184 1.27 0.04 -17.19
N ARG A 185 1.73 1.24 -16.80
CA ARG A 185 2.77 2.00 -17.50
C ARG A 185 4.05 2.18 -16.69
N TRP A 186 4.12 1.68 -15.46
CA TRP A 186 5.18 2.02 -14.53
C TRP A 186 5.92 0.79 -14.04
N VAL A 187 7.23 0.84 -14.19
CA VAL A 187 8.18 -0.14 -13.67
C VAL A 187 9.08 0.53 -12.65
N VAL A 188 9.25 -0.09 -11.49
CA VAL A 188 10.27 0.26 -10.49
C VAL A 188 11.50 -0.62 -10.70
N THR A 189 12.69 -0.04 -10.55
CA THR A 189 13.99 -0.70 -10.67
C THR A 189 15.06 0.09 -9.90
N ALA A 190 16.33 -0.30 -10.00
CA ALA A 190 17.44 0.36 -9.33
C ALA A 190 18.02 1.53 -10.17
N ALA A 191 18.55 2.54 -9.50
CA ALA A 191 19.17 3.69 -10.14
C ALA A 191 20.53 3.35 -10.79
N HIS A 192 21.31 2.48 -10.15
CA HIS A 192 22.64 2.09 -10.62
C HIS A 192 22.61 1.40 -12.00
N CYS A 193 21.47 0.82 -12.39
CA CYS A 193 21.25 0.26 -13.73
C CYS A 193 21.43 1.29 -14.86
N PHE A 194 21.26 2.58 -14.56
CA PHE A 194 21.34 3.68 -15.52
C PHE A 194 22.56 4.60 -15.31
N ALA A 195 23.54 4.18 -14.50
CA ALA A 195 24.76 4.96 -14.26
C ALA A 195 25.62 5.13 -15.54
N GLY A 196 26.39 6.22 -15.60
CA GLY A 196 27.24 6.57 -16.73
C GLY A 196 26.46 6.95 -18.00
N ASP A 197 26.89 6.46 -19.15
CA ASP A 197 26.31 6.76 -20.48
C ASP A 197 25.00 6.01 -20.78
N LYS A 198 24.47 5.27 -19.81
CA LYS A 198 23.31 4.38 -19.99
C LYS A 198 21.95 5.09 -19.91
N LYS A 199 21.90 6.42 -19.96
CA LYS A 199 20.66 7.21 -19.80
C LYS A 199 19.81 7.34 -21.07
N LEU A 200 20.31 6.90 -22.21
CA LEU A 200 19.60 7.08 -23.49
C LEU A 200 18.39 6.14 -23.59
N VAL A 201 17.19 6.70 -23.43
CA VAL A 201 15.90 5.98 -23.39
C VAL A 201 15.70 5.07 -24.61
N THR A 202 16.11 5.48 -25.80
CA THR A 202 15.92 4.71 -27.05
C THR A 202 16.68 3.38 -27.09
N ARG A 203 17.67 3.19 -26.21
CA ARG A 203 18.41 1.92 -26.09
C ARG A 203 17.72 0.91 -25.19
N TRP A 204 16.68 1.33 -24.46
CA TRP A 204 16.03 0.51 -23.45
C TRP A 204 14.69 -0.04 -23.92
N LYS A 205 14.45 -1.31 -23.58
CA LYS A 205 13.16 -1.98 -23.72
C LYS A 205 12.83 -2.73 -22.43
N VAL A 206 11.56 -2.97 -22.19
CA VAL A 206 11.07 -3.75 -21.04
C VAL A 206 10.38 -5.00 -21.53
N ALA A 207 10.96 -6.18 -21.26
CA ALA A 207 10.33 -7.46 -21.50
C ALA A 207 9.47 -7.85 -20.28
N SER A 208 8.21 -8.22 -20.52
CA SER A 208 7.24 -8.57 -19.48
C SER A 208 6.34 -9.74 -19.92
N GLY A 209 5.91 -10.55 -18.95
CA GLY A 209 5.00 -11.68 -19.21
C GLY A 209 5.65 -12.89 -19.88
N GLN A 210 6.94 -13.13 -19.63
CA GLN A 210 7.69 -14.28 -20.16
C GLN A 210 8.58 -14.86 -19.07
N SER A 211 8.57 -16.19 -18.89
CA SER A 211 9.49 -16.90 -17.98
C SER A 211 10.91 -16.97 -18.55
N TYR A 212 11.05 -16.99 -19.87
CA TYR A 212 12.35 -17.06 -20.55
C TYR A 212 12.82 -15.68 -21.03
N LEU A 213 14.14 -15.45 -20.96
CA LEU A 213 14.75 -14.25 -21.50
C LEU A 213 14.42 -14.10 -22.99
N SER A 214 13.92 -12.93 -23.34
CA SER A 214 13.51 -12.56 -24.68
C SER A 214 14.18 -11.25 -25.05
N LEU A 215 14.53 -11.12 -26.33
CA LEU A 215 15.12 -9.91 -26.89
C LEU A 215 14.05 -8.87 -27.29
N SER A 216 12.76 -9.22 -27.11
CA SER A 216 11.62 -8.38 -27.45
C SER A 216 10.98 -7.80 -26.19
N GLY A 217 10.62 -6.52 -26.25
CA GLY A 217 10.03 -5.81 -25.13
C GLY A 217 9.36 -4.51 -25.58
N SER A 218 8.58 -3.95 -24.67
CA SER A 218 7.88 -2.67 -24.84
C SER A 218 8.87 -1.52 -24.86
N TYR A 219 8.59 -0.50 -25.68
CA TYR A 219 9.36 0.73 -25.71
C TYR A 219 9.18 1.53 -24.43
N VAL A 220 10.28 2.18 -24.02
CA VAL A 220 10.32 3.07 -22.86
C VAL A 220 10.13 4.49 -23.36
N ASP A 221 9.31 5.25 -22.66
CA ASP A 221 9.08 6.67 -22.92
C ASP A 221 9.95 7.56 -22.03
N LYS A 222 10.12 7.18 -20.75
CA LYS A 222 10.94 7.96 -19.81
C LYS A 222 11.64 7.07 -18.80
N ILE A 223 12.86 7.47 -18.43
CA ILE A 223 13.62 6.91 -17.29
C ILE A 223 13.78 8.03 -16.28
N ILE A 224 13.39 7.78 -15.04
CA ILE A 224 13.38 8.75 -13.95
C ILE A 224 14.22 8.16 -12.82
N ILE A 225 15.42 8.68 -12.66
CA ILE A 225 16.35 8.29 -11.59
C ILE A 225 16.06 9.17 -10.38
N ASN A 226 16.11 8.61 -9.17
CA ASN A 226 16.01 9.43 -7.97
C ASN A 226 17.17 10.44 -7.91
N GLY A 227 16.84 11.73 -7.81
CA GLY A 227 17.84 12.80 -7.81
C GLY A 227 18.74 12.81 -6.56
N GLN A 228 18.37 12.06 -5.52
CA GLN A 228 19.17 11.86 -4.31
C GLN A 228 20.05 10.60 -4.36
N TYR A 229 20.04 9.86 -5.47
CA TYR A 229 20.88 8.67 -5.63
C TYR A 229 22.36 9.01 -5.46
N ASP A 230 23.01 8.35 -4.50
CA ASP A 230 24.44 8.43 -4.27
C ASP A 230 25.15 7.18 -4.82
N PRO A 231 25.92 7.28 -5.91
CA PRO A 231 26.65 6.15 -6.48
C PRO A 231 27.77 5.60 -5.58
N ALA A 232 28.27 6.39 -4.61
CA ALA A 232 29.36 5.94 -3.75
C ALA A 232 28.87 4.98 -2.65
N GLY A 233 27.74 5.33 -2.00
CA GLY A 233 27.11 4.50 -0.97
C GLY A 233 25.97 3.60 -1.46
N ASN A 234 25.53 3.75 -2.72
CA ASN A 234 24.27 3.19 -3.24
C ASN A 234 23.03 3.60 -2.41
N ASP A 235 23.07 4.77 -1.75
CA ASP A 235 21.90 5.30 -1.05
C ASP A 235 20.90 5.86 -2.07
N TYR A 236 19.60 5.76 -1.78
CA TYR A 236 18.52 6.12 -2.71
C TYR A 236 18.61 5.41 -4.08
N ASP A 237 19.03 4.15 -4.10
CA ASP A 237 19.17 3.34 -5.31
C ASP A 237 17.83 2.87 -5.89
N ILE A 238 17.04 3.81 -6.37
CA ILE A 238 15.74 3.58 -6.98
C ILE A 238 15.55 4.45 -8.22
N ALA A 239 14.93 3.85 -9.23
CA ALA A 239 14.52 4.50 -10.46
C ALA A 239 13.18 3.95 -10.94
N MET A 240 12.50 4.74 -11.78
CA MET A 240 11.27 4.33 -12.43
C MET A 240 11.39 4.47 -13.95
N MET A 241 10.79 3.52 -14.66
CA MET A 241 10.65 3.57 -16.11
C MET A 241 9.17 3.69 -16.47
N ARG A 242 8.85 4.66 -17.33
CA ARG A 242 7.54 4.79 -17.94
C ARG A 242 7.52 4.09 -19.29
N LEU A 243 6.59 3.17 -19.48
CA LEU A 243 6.36 2.50 -20.75
C LEU A 243 5.63 3.45 -21.72
N TYR A 244 6.03 3.41 -22.99
CA TYR A 244 5.39 4.19 -24.05
C TYR A 244 3.90 3.86 -24.16
N SER A 245 3.54 2.58 -24.12
CA SER A 245 2.15 2.10 -24.08
C SER A 245 1.89 1.29 -22.80
N PRO A 246 0.66 1.35 -22.25
CA PRO A 246 0.28 0.49 -21.13
C PRO A 246 0.35 -0.99 -21.52
N ILE A 247 0.77 -1.83 -20.57
CA ILE A 247 0.66 -3.27 -20.69
C ILE A 247 -0.81 -3.71 -20.59
N SER A 248 -1.17 -4.75 -21.33
CA SER A 248 -2.43 -5.46 -21.12
C SER A 248 -2.31 -6.30 -19.85
N VAL A 249 -3.12 -5.98 -18.84
CA VAL A 249 -3.17 -6.73 -17.58
C VAL A 249 -3.81 -8.09 -17.85
N GLY A 250 -3.16 -9.16 -17.40
CA GLY A 250 -3.58 -10.55 -17.62
C GLY A 250 -2.88 -11.49 -16.64
N ASP A 251 -2.91 -12.80 -16.84
CA ASP A 251 -2.29 -13.74 -15.89
C ASP A 251 -0.77 -13.65 -15.81
N THR A 252 -0.12 -13.29 -16.92
CA THR A 252 1.35 -13.16 -17.01
C THR A 252 1.85 -11.74 -16.76
N ARG A 253 0.96 -10.75 -16.70
CA ARG A 253 1.32 -9.33 -16.57
C ARG A 253 0.38 -8.64 -15.60
N ARG A 254 0.83 -8.40 -14.37
CA ARG A 254 0.05 -7.73 -13.33
C ARG A 254 0.97 -6.89 -12.44
N PRO A 255 0.55 -5.69 -12.05
CA PRO A 255 1.31 -4.91 -11.08
C PRO A 255 1.42 -5.57 -9.70
N ALA A 256 2.58 -5.42 -9.06
CA ALA A 256 2.76 -5.65 -7.64
C ALA A 256 2.09 -4.53 -6.83
N CYS A 257 1.68 -4.84 -5.60
CA CYS A 257 1.20 -3.83 -4.67
C CYS A 257 2.39 -3.04 -4.12
N LEU A 258 2.24 -1.73 -3.97
CA LEU A 258 3.16 -0.94 -3.18
C LEU A 258 2.79 -1.04 -1.69
N PRO A 259 3.77 -1.02 -0.77
CA PRO A 259 3.51 -1.15 0.65
C PRO A 259 2.73 0.08 1.15
N PRO A 260 1.75 -0.11 2.06
CA PRO A 260 1.15 1.03 2.77
C PRO A 260 2.19 1.70 3.67
N ALA A 261 1.86 2.90 4.17
CA ALA A 261 2.66 3.54 5.21
C ALA A 261 2.70 2.67 6.47
N ASP A 262 3.84 2.70 7.16
CA ASP A 262 4.09 1.94 8.39
C ASP A 262 3.85 0.42 8.21
N PHE A 263 4.27 -0.14 7.07
CA PHE A 263 4.09 -1.57 6.76
C PHE A 263 4.84 -2.46 7.76
N GLY A 264 5.97 -1.99 8.28
CA GLY A 264 6.54 -2.49 9.54
C GLY A 264 6.90 -3.97 9.53
N LEU A 265 7.71 -4.41 8.57
CA LEU A 265 8.16 -5.81 8.49
C LEU A 265 9.04 -6.20 9.69
N SER A 266 8.73 -7.35 10.29
CA SER A 266 9.52 -7.92 11.38
C SER A 266 10.73 -8.70 10.89
N ASP A 267 11.82 -8.66 11.66
CA ASP A 267 12.98 -9.55 11.48
C ASP A 267 12.57 -11.02 11.28
N GLY A 268 13.20 -11.68 10.32
CA GLY A 268 12.87 -13.06 9.95
C GLY A 268 11.65 -13.23 9.04
N ALA A 269 10.96 -12.15 8.65
CA ALA A 269 9.87 -12.23 7.68
C ALA A 269 10.36 -12.87 6.37
N THR A 270 9.72 -13.96 5.93
CA THR A 270 10.08 -14.65 4.70
C THR A 270 9.58 -13.86 3.49
N MET A 271 10.49 -13.58 2.57
CA MET A 271 10.25 -12.83 1.34
C MET A 271 10.79 -13.64 0.16
N THR A 272 10.39 -13.27 -1.05
CA THR A 272 10.92 -13.92 -2.26
C THR A 272 11.53 -12.88 -3.18
N VAL A 273 12.73 -13.20 -3.65
CA VAL A 273 13.41 -12.48 -4.72
C VAL A 273 13.33 -13.31 -5.98
N THR A 274 13.13 -12.64 -7.11
CA THR A 274 13.05 -13.25 -8.44
C THR A 274 13.92 -12.52 -9.45
N GLY A 275 14.45 -13.26 -10.42
CA GLY A 275 15.25 -12.67 -11.49
C GLY A 275 15.92 -13.69 -12.42
N TRP A 276 16.67 -13.16 -13.39
CA TRP A 276 17.43 -13.93 -14.38
C TRP A 276 18.94 -13.74 -14.20
N GLY A 277 19.37 -13.18 -13.07
CA GLY A 277 20.75 -12.99 -12.75
C GLY A 277 21.51 -14.30 -12.59
N TYR A 278 22.74 -14.17 -12.12
CA TYR A 278 23.65 -15.29 -12.05
C TYR A 278 23.20 -16.27 -10.97
N LEU A 279 23.27 -17.56 -11.29
CA LEU A 279 23.00 -18.63 -10.32
C LEU A 279 24.15 -18.82 -9.33
N GLU A 280 25.36 -18.44 -9.74
CA GLU A 280 26.61 -18.58 -8.99
C GLU A 280 27.46 -17.32 -9.22
N GLU A 281 28.31 -16.96 -8.28
CA GLU A 281 29.25 -15.85 -8.44
C GLU A 281 30.14 -16.08 -9.68
N ASP A 282 30.28 -15.07 -10.53
CA ASP A 282 30.97 -15.15 -11.84
C ASP A 282 30.36 -16.15 -12.85
N GLY A 283 29.10 -16.55 -12.63
CA GLY A 283 28.34 -17.42 -13.52
C GLY A 283 27.81 -16.73 -14.78
N LYS A 284 26.75 -17.31 -15.34
CA LYS A 284 26.00 -16.74 -16.46
C LYS A 284 24.56 -16.46 -16.02
N VAL A 285 23.94 -15.48 -16.67
CA VAL A 285 22.50 -15.23 -16.53
C VAL A 285 21.71 -16.51 -16.81
N SER A 286 20.67 -16.74 -16.01
CA SER A 286 19.74 -17.83 -16.27
C SER A 286 18.84 -17.47 -17.45
N THR A 287 18.61 -18.43 -18.35
CA THR A 287 17.66 -18.23 -19.47
C THR A 287 16.21 -18.30 -19.01
N LYS A 288 15.94 -18.92 -17.86
CA LYS A 288 14.62 -19.06 -17.26
C LYS A 288 14.56 -18.34 -15.92
N LEU A 289 13.43 -17.73 -15.62
CA LEU A 289 13.20 -16.99 -14.38
C LEU A 289 13.46 -17.88 -13.17
N GLN A 290 14.18 -17.34 -12.20
CA GLN A 290 14.52 -18.02 -10.96
C GLN A 290 13.84 -17.32 -9.79
N GLN A 291 13.60 -18.08 -8.73
CA GLN A 291 13.11 -17.57 -7.45
C GLN A 291 13.93 -18.13 -6.29
N GLY A 292 14.01 -17.37 -5.20
CA GLY A 292 14.58 -17.81 -3.94
C GLY A 292 13.90 -17.15 -2.75
N SER A 293 13.60 -17.94 -1.72
CA SER A 293 13.03 -17.44 -0.47
C SER A 293 14.13 -17.05 0.50
N ILE A 294 14.08 -15.82 1.02
CA ILE A 294 15.07 -15.28 1.94
C ILE A 294 14.38 -14.56 3.11
N PRO A 295 14.91 -14.67 4.33
CA PRO A 295 14.37 -13.94 5.47
C PRO A 295 14.88 -12.49 5.48
N LEU A 296 14.03 -11.58 5.97
CA LEU A 296 14.46 -10.24 6.33
C LEU A 296 15.48 -10.31 7.48
N ILE A 297 16.55 -9.53 7.38
CA ILE A 297 17.51 -9.32 8.46
C ILE A 297 17.33 -7.91 9.00
N ASP A 298 17.10 -7.81 10.31
CA ASP A 298 17.02 -6.53 11.00
C ASP A 298 18.24 -5.63 10.70
N ARG A 299 17.98 -4.35 10.51
CA ARG A 299 19.01 -3.37 10.13
C ARG A 299 20.13 -3.29 11.17
N ALA A 300 19.84 -3.45 12.47
CA ALA A 300 20.87 -3.43 13.49
C ALA A 300 21.77 -4.68 13.43
N LYS A 301 21.24 -5.84 13.03
CA LYS A 301 22.05 -7.03 12.75
C LYS A 301 22.92 -6.83 11.52
N CYS A 302 22.36 -6.25 10.45
CA CYS A 302 23.08 -6.01 9.21
C CYS A 302 24.19 -4.94 9.35
N SER A 303 23.98 -3.97 10.24
CA SER A 303 24.95 -2.90 10.55
C SER A 303 26.05 -3.33 11.52
N LYS A 304 26.12 -4.61 11.91
CA LYS A 304 27.23 -5.11 12.73
C LYS A 304 28.54 -5.00 11.95
N PRO A 305 29.69 -4.71 12.61
CA PRO A 305 30.99 -4.60 11.94
C PRO A 305 31.40 -5.85 11.15
N ALA A 306 30.97 -7.04 11.59
CA ALA A 306 31.24 -8.31 10.92
C ALA A 306 30.43 -8.49 9.61
N VAL A 307 29.35 -7.72 9.42
CA VAL A 307 28.44 -7.82 8.26
C VAL A 307 28.71 -6.67 7.31
N TYR A 308 28.13 -5.47 7.53
CA TYR A 308 28.39 -4.30 6.70
C TYR A 308 28.78 -3.03 7.46
N GLY A 309 28.79 -3.07 8.80
CA GLY A 309 29.16 -1.90 9.61
C GLY A 309 28.27 -0.69 9.31
N ASN A 310 28.91 0.48 9.11
CA ASN A 310 28.20 1.75 8.90
C ASN A 310 27.73 1.97 7.45
N ALA A 311 27.86 0.98 6.56
CA ALA A 311 27.47 1.12 5.15
C ALA A 311 25.93 1.06 4.95
N ILE A 312 25.18 0.51 5.91
CA ILE A 312 23.73 0.33 5.79
C ILE A 312 23.00 1.57 6.28
N THR A 313 22.25 2.22 5.38
CA THR A 313 21.47 3.41 5.69
C THR A 313 20.03 3.06 6.12
N GLY A 314 19.26 4.06 6.56
CA GLY A 314 17.84 3.85 6.92
C GLY A 314 16.96 3.49 5.72
N ARG A 315 17.40 3.77 4.49
CA ARG A 315 16.67 3.53 3.23
C ARG A 315 17.06 2.21 2.59
N MET A 316 17.89 1.43 3.27
CA MET A 316 18.32 0.10 2.84
C MET A 316 17.72 -0.97 3.76
N MET A 317 17.49 -2.14 3.21
CA MET A 317 17.11 -3.34 3.95
C MET A 317 18.01 -4.50 3.54
N CYS A 318 18.25 -5.42 4.47
CA CYS A 318 19.04 -6.61 4.22
C CYS A 318 18.16 -7.83 4.25
N ALA A 319 18.33 -8.74 3.31
CA ALA A 319 17.63 -10.01 3.30
C ALA A 319 18.56 -11.13 2.84
N GLY A 320 18.38 -12.32 3.40
CA GLY A 320 19.25 -13.46 3.14
C GLY A 320 19.59 -14.24 4.40
N PHE A 321 20.43 -15.24 4.25
CA PHE A 321 20.94 -16.03 5.36
C PHE A 321 22.35 -15.56 5.73
N LEU A 322 22.61 -15.33 7.01
CA LEU A 322 23.96 -14.92 7.47
C LEU A 322 24.98 -16.04 7.29
N GLU A 323 24.53 -17.28 7.20
CA GLU A 323 25.32 -18.46 6.86
C GLU A 323 25.75 -18.47 5.39
N GLY A 324 25.10 -17.68 4.53
CA GLY A 324 25.23 -17.72 3.06
C GLY A 324 24.23 -18.67 2.42
N GLY A 325 24.43 -18.96 1.13
CA GLY A 325 23.62 -19.93 0.38
C GLY A 325 22.67 -19.30 -0.64
N VAL A 326 21.54 -18.75 -0.19
CA VAL A 326 20.51 -18.15 -1.08
C VAL A 326 20.68 -16.63 -1.09
N ASP A 327 20.94 -16.05 -2.26
CA ASP A 327 21.14 -14.61 -2.42
C ASP A 327 20.86 -14.16 -3.85
N ALA A 328 20.51 -12.88 -4.03
CA ALA A 328 20.44 -12.27 -5.35
C ALA A 328 21.86 -12.01 -5.88
N CYS A 329 22.06 -12.07 -7.19
CA CYS A 329 23.39 -11.98 -7.78
C CYS A 329 23.42 -11.01 -8.97
N GLN A 330 24.54 -10.93 -9.69
CA GLN A 330 24.67 -10.00 -10.81
C GLN A 330 23.61 -10.29 -11.88
N GLY A 331 22.95 -9.24 -12.36
CA GLY A 331 21.82 -9.32 -13.30
C GLY A 331 20.45 -9.29 -12.62
N ASP A 332 20.35 -9.60 -11.33
CA ASP A 332 19.11 -9.41 -10.57
C ASP A 332 18.91 -7.97 -10.08
N SER A 333 19.94 -7.12 -10.21
CA SER A 333 19.91 -5.68 -9.94
C SER A 333 18.63 -5.03 -10.45
N GLY A 334 17.95 -4.28 -9.59
CA GLY A 334 16.66 -3.67 -9.89
C GLY A 334 15.45 -4.61 -9.83
N GLY A 335 15.66 -5.90 -9.66
CA GLY A 335 14.63 -6.91 -9.49
C GLY A 335 13.83 -6.75 -8.19
N PRO A 336 12.62 -7.34 -8.13
CA PRO A 336 11.73 -7.22 -6.99
C PRO A 336 12.14 -8.13 -5.82
N LEU A 337 12.02 -7.60 -4.62
CA LEU A 337 11.89 -8.37 -3.38
C LEU A 337 10.44 -8.21 -2.89
N VAL A 338 9.71 -9.31 -2.85
CA VAL A 338 8.27 -9.33 -2.58
C VAL A 338 7.97 -10.00 -1.25
N TYR A 339 7.13 -9.35 -0.46
CA TYR A 339 6.52 -9.93 0.72
C TYR A 339 5.06 -10.27 0.45
N PHE A 340 4.68 -11.46 0.86
CA PHE A 340 3.42 -12.06 0.50
C PHE A 340 2.51 -12.18 1.72
N THR A 341 1.27 -11.76 1.55
CA THR A 341 0.22 -11.85 2.57
C THR A 341 -1.10 -12.23 1.89
N SER A 342 -2.17 -11.43 2.05
CA SER A 342 -3.35 -11.45 1.19
C SER A 342 -3.10 -10.79 -0.18
N LYS A 343 -2.02 -10.02 -0.28
CA LYS A 343 -1.56 -9.28 -1.46
C LYS A 343 -0.04 -9.43 -1.58
N ASN A 344 0.47 -9.18 -2.79
CA ASN A 344 1.89 -9.29 -3.11
C ASN A 344 2.52 -7.90 -3.10
N TYR A 345 3.25 -7.57 -2.02
CA TYR A 345 3.83 -6.25 -1.81
C TYR A 345 5.29 -6.20 -2.25
N LEU A 346 5.63 -5.26 -3.14
CA LEU A 346 7.00 -4.93 -3.49
C LEU A 346 7.63 -4.12 -2.36
N VAL A 347 8.45 -4.76 -1.56
CA VAL A 347 9.01 -4.18 -0.32
C VAL A 347 10.48 -3.81 -0.47
N GLY A 348 11.17 -4.42 -1.41
CA GLY A 348 12.56 -4.09 -1.74
C GLY A 348 12.86 -4.14 -3.22
N VAL A 349 13.94 -3.47 -3.61
CA VAL A 349 14.54 -3.52 -4.95
C VAL A 349 16.00 -3.95 -4.82
N VAL A 350 16.44 -4.98 -5.55
CA VAL A 350 17.81 -5.49 -5.49
C VAL A 350 18.79 -4.36 -5.82
N SER A 351 19.73 -4.09 -4.92
CA SER A 351 20.65 -2.95 -5.02
C SER A 351 22.11 -3.39 -5.10
N TRP A 352 22.66 -3.95 -4.02
CA TRP A 352 24.07 -4.35 -3.98
C TRP A 352 24.33 -5.48 -2.96
N GLY A 353 25.52 -6.06 -3.00
CA GLY A 353 25.99 -7.08 -2.07
C GLY A 353 27.49 -7.29 -2.24
N VAL A 354 28.15 -7.90 -1.26
CA VAL A 354 29.57 -8.27 -1.38
C VAL A 354 29.68 -9.74 -1.79
N GLY A 355 29.94 -9.96 -3.08
CA GLY A 355 29.85 -11.27 -3.71
C GLY A 355 28.39 -11.74 -3.80
N CYS A 356 28.18 -13.04 -4.04
CA CYS A 356 26.86 -13.65 -4.01
C CYS A 356 26.85 -14.80 -3.00
N ALA A 357 25.86 -14.83 -2.12
CA ALA A 357 25.64 -15.93 -1.17
C ALA A 357 26.82 -16.19 -0.20
N ARG A 358 27.66 -15.18 0.04
CA ARG A 358 28.82 -15.27 0.93
C ARG A 358 28.39 -15.20 2.40
N ARG A 359 29.05 -15.99 3.25
CA ARG A 359 28.81 -15.98 4.69
C ARG A 359 29.02 -14.58 5.27
N GLY A 360 28.03 -14.10 6.03
CA GLY A 360 28.04 -12.80 6.68
C GLY A 360 27.88 -11.61 5.72
N LYS A 361 27.54 -11.84 4.45
CA LYS A 361 27.34 -10.80 3.43
C LYS A 361 26.00 -11.03 2.71
N PRO A 362 24.86 -10.76 3.38
CA PRO A 362 23.55 -10.89 2.76
C PRO A 362 23.34 -9.82 1.67
N GLY A 363 22.39 -10.04 0.76
CA GLY A 363 21.97 -9.03 -0.20
C GLY A 363 21.40 -7.77 0.47
N VAL A 364 21.71 -6.61 -0.12
CA VAL A 364 21.20 -5.30 0.28
C VAL A 364 20.25 -4.78 -0.79
N TYR A 365 19.09 -4.33 -0.35
CA TYR A 365 17.99 -3.89 -1.17
C TYR A 365 17.63 -2.45 -0.80
N CYS A 366 17.18 -1.67 -1.78
CA CYS A 366 16.54 -0.39 -1.50
C CYS A 366 15.18 -0.66 -0.85
N ASN A 367 14.92 -0.05 0.32
CA ASN A 367 13.66 -0.17 1.04
C ASN A 367 12.58 0.66 0.33
N VAL A 368 11.57 0.00 -0.23
CA VAL A 368 10.52 0.66 -1.02
C VAL A 368 9.60 1.52 -0.14
N GLU A 369 9.38 1.12 1.12
CA GLU A 369 8.57 1.88 2.08
C GLU A 369 9.11 3.30 2.27
N GLU A 370 10.43 3.43 2.44
CA GLU A 370 11.12 4.72 2.58
C GLU A 370 11.10 5.55 1.29
N MET A 371 10.90 4.91 0.13
CA MET A 371 10.86 5.56 -1.18
C MET A 371 9.43 5.92 -1.64
N MET A 372 8.40 5.59 -0.86
CA MET A 372 7.00 5.76 -1.27
C MET A 372 6.64 7.21 -1.62
N SER A 373 7.15 8.18 -0.87
CA SER A 373 6.91 9.61 -1.16
C SER A 373 7.43 10.01 -2.54
N TRP A 374 8.62 9.50 -2.90
CA TRP A 374 9.25 9.74 -4.20
C TRP A 374 8.51 9.00 -5.32
N ILE A 375 8.16 7.72 -5.12
CA ILE A 375 7.40 6.91 -6.08
C ILE A 375 6.07 7.59 -6.42
N ASN A 376 5.30 8.00 -5.41
CA ASN A 376 4.02 8.68 -5.60
C ASN A 376 4.19 9.99 -6.36
N THR A 377 5.20 10.79 -5.99
CA THR A 377 5.52 12.04 -6.69
C THR A 377 5.84 11.81 -8.18
N VAL A 378 6.59 10.75 -8.50
CA VAL A 378 6.93 10.41 -9.88
C VAL A 378 5.71 9.98 -10.68
N ILE A 379 4.86 9.16 -10.08
CA ILE A 379 3.60 8.72 -10.68
C ILE A 379 2.71 9.94 -10.95
N GLU A 380 2.48 10.81 -9.97
CA GLU A 380 1.61 11.99 -10.06
C GLU A 380 2.10 13.07 -11.03
N LYS A 381 3.38 13.48 -10.94
CA LYS A 381 3.94 14.60 -11.77
C LYS A 381 4.01 14.30 -13.26
N THR A 382 3.75 13.07 -13.65
CA THR A 382 3.96 12.59 -15.01
C THR A 382 2.63 12.26 -15.71
N TYR A 383 1.50 12.59 -15.08
CA TYR A 383 0.16 12.65 -15.69
C TYR A 383 -0.14 14.02 -16.29
#